data_AF-A0AA35K3C6-F1
#
_entry.id   AF-A0AA35K3C6-F1
#
_cell.length_a   1.000
_cell.length_b   1.000
_cell.length_c   1.000
_cell.angle_alpha   90.00
_cell.angle_beta   90.00
_cell.angle_gamma   90.00
#
_symmetry.space_group_name_H-M   'P 1'
#
loop_
_entity.id
_entity.type
_entity.pdbx_description
1 polymer ?
#
loop_
_entity_poly.entity_id
_entity_poly.type
_entity_poly.pdbx_seq_one_letter_code
_entity_poly.pdbx_strand_id
1 'polypeptide(L)'
;MKQGVLTHGRVRQLLSKGHTRRTGERKHKSVWGCIVDANLSVLNLVIVKKGEEDIPELTDTTLPRRLGSKRASKIQKLSNLSKEDYVHQYVVRKPLNKEGKKPRTKAPKIQHLVTPRVLPQSRHMS
;
A
#
# COMPACT_ATOMS: atom_id res chain seq x y z
N MET A 1 -4.27 -19.48 -7.36
CA MET A 1 -4.68 -20.08 -6.08
C MET A 1 -5.55 -19.08 -5.33
N LYS A 2 -6.60 -19.52 -4.62
CA LYS A 2 -7.46 -18.66 -3.81
C LYS A 2 -7.56 -19.22 -2.40
N GLN A 3 -7.27 -18.38 -1.41
CA GLN A 3 -7.40 -18.75 0.00
C GLN A 3 -8.82 -19.20 0.34
N GLY A 4 -8.94 -20.27 1.11
CA GLY A 4 -10.22 -20.84 1.55
C GLY A 4 -10.85 -21.85 0.58
N VAL A 5 -10.17 -22.20 -0.52
CA VAL A 5 -10.59 -23.28 -1.43
C VAL A 5 -9.77 -24.52 -1.11
N LEU A 6 -10.32 -25.38 -0.24
CA LEU A 6 -9.64 -26.54 0.35
C LEU A 6 -9.55 -27.75 -0.60
N THR A 7 -9.09 -27.52 -1.82
CA THR A 7 -8.83 -28.55 -2.83
C THR A 7 -7.45 -28.32 -3.44
N HIS A 8 -6.85 -29.35 -4.04
CA HIS A 8 -5.63 -29.22 -4.84
C HIS A 8 -5.94 -28.81 -6.29
N GLY A 9 -7.10 -29.23 -6.81
CA GLY A 9 -7.53 -28.95 -8.18
C GLY A 9 -8.19 -27.58 -8.41
N ARG A 10 -8.76 -27.43 -9.61
CA ARG A 10 -9.56 -26.25 -10.00
C ARG A 10 -11.04 -26.46 -9.71
N VAL A 11 -11.70 -25.43 -9.22
CA VAL A 11 -13.14 -25.40 -8.99
C VAL A 11 -13.76 -24.15 -9.59
N ARG A 12 -15.04 -24.20 -9.99
CA ARG A 12 -15.75 -23.02 -10.49
C ARG A 12 -16.52 -22.35 -9.36
N GLN A 13 -16.11 -21.14 -8.97
CA GLN A 13 -16.80 -20.34 -7.95
C GLN A 13 -17.45 -19.10 -8.53
N LEU A 14 -18.60 -18.72 -7.97
CA LEU A 14 -19.29 -17.46 -8.27
C LEU A 14 -18.63 -16.31 -7.51
N LEU A 15 -17.74 -15.58 -8.20
CA LEU A 15 -17.00 -14.47 -7.61
C LEU A 15 -17.81 -13.18 -7.67
N SER A 16 -17.75 -12.38 -6.60
CA SER A 16 -18.41 -11.08 -6.47
C SER A 16 -17.42 -9.92 -6.63
N LYS A 17 -17.78 -8.73 -6.12
CA LYS A 17 -16.99 -7.49 -6.15
C LYS A 17 -15.54 -7.70 -5.70
N GLY A 18 -14.60 -7.09 -6.41
CA GLY A 18 -13.15 -7.32 -6.25
C GLY A 18 -12.57 -8.29 -7.29
N HIS A 19 -13.43 -9.06 -7.97
CA HIS A 19 -13.03 -9.99 -9.05
C HIS A 19 -13.75 -9.74 -10.38
N THR A 20 -14.82 -8.94 -10.36
CA THR A 20 -15.63 -8.53 -11.51
C THR A 20 -15.42 -7.04 -11.80
N ARG A 21 -15.63 -6.62 -13.06
CA ARG A 21 -15.36 -5.24 -13.51
C ARG A 21 -16.55 -4.32 -13.25
N ARG A 22 -17.78 -4.81 -13.43
CA ARG A 22 -19.00 -4.01 -13.27
C ARG A 22 -19.53 -4.09 -11.84
N THR A 23 -20.09 -2.99 -11.36
CA THR A 23 -20.77 -2.93 -10.06
C THR A 23 -21.97 -3.88 -10.07
N GLY A 24 -22.15 -4.65 -9.00
CA GLY A 24 -23.27 -5.60 -8.85
C GLY A 24 -23.11 -6.92 -9.60
N GLU A 25 -22.17 -7.04 -10.53
CA GLU A 25 -21.96 -8.26 -11.31
C GLU A 25 -21.29 -9.36 -10.47
N ARG A 26 -21.80 -10.59 -10.60
CA ARG A 26 -21.15 -11.82 -10.14
C ARG A 26 -20.83 -12.71 -11.34
N LYS A 27 -19.65 -13.34 -11.35
CA LYS A 27 -19.23 -14.20 -12.46
C LYS A 27 -18.64 -15.52 -11.96
N HIS A 28 -19.10 -16.64 -12.52
CA HIS A 28 -18.48 -17.94 -12.31
C HIS A 28 -17.12 -17.99 -13.03
N LYS A 29 -16.04 -18.16 -12.25
CA LYS A 29 -14.68 -18.33 -12.77
C LYS A 29 -14.07 -19.61 -12.21
N SER A 30 -13.27 -20.28 -13.03
CA SER A 30 -12.42 -21.39 -12.57
C SER A 30 -11.27 -20.82 -11.76
N VAL A 31 -11.07 -21.36 -10.56
CA VAL A 31 -10.08 -20.90 -9.59
C VAL A 31 -9.33 -22.12 -9.07
N TRP A 32 -8.01 -22.01 -8.98
CA TRP A 32 -7.15 -23.03 -8.37
C TRP A 32 -7.28 -23.00 -6.85
N GLY A 33 -7.31 -24.17 -6.22
CA GLY A 33 -7.37 -24.30 -4.76
C GLY A 33 -6.14 -23.74 -4.02
N CYS A 34 -6.17 -23.77 -2.68
CA CYS A 34 -5.07 -23.29 -1.85
C CYS A 34 -4.09 -24.39 -1.42
N ILE A 35 -4.41 -25.66 -1.65
CA ILE A 35 -3.50 -26.78 -1.36
C ILE A 35 -2.45 -26.87 -2.47
N VAL A 36 -1.18 -26.97 -2.10
CA VAL A 36 -0.05 -27.07 -3.04
C VAL A 36 0.07 -28.51 -3.55
N ASP A 37 0.28 -28.65 -4.86
CA ASP A 37 0.51 -29.93 -5.56
C ASP A 37 1.59 -29.72 -6.64
N ALA A 38 2.18 -30.80 -7.15
CA ALA A 38 3.22 -30.78 -8.18
C ALA A 38 2.75 -30.15 -9.50
N ASN A 39 1.43 -30.06 -9.72
CA ASN A 39 0.80 -29.50 -10.92
C ASN A 39 0.79 -27.95 -10.98
N LEU A 40 1.74 -27.28 -10.32
CA LEU A 40 1.90 -25.82 -10.29
C LEU A 40 3.08 -25.36 -11.14
N SER A 41 2.90 -24.29 -11.91
CA SER A 41 4.00 -23.70 -12.70
C SER A 41 4.89 -22.77 -11.89
N VAL A 42 4.31 -22.02 -10.95
CA VAL A 42 5.01 -21.01 -10.14
C VAL A 42 4.38 -20.97 -8.75
N LEU A 43 5.23 -20.87 -7.71
CA LEU A 43 4.81 -20.69 -6.33
C LEU A 43 5.41 -19.39 -5.78
N ASN A 44 4.56 -18.50 -5.27
CA ASN A 44 4.98 -17.23 -4.70
C ASN A 44 5.30 -17.43 -3.21
N LEU A 45 6.54 -17.17 -2.82
CA LEU A 45 7.02 -17.25 -1.43
C LEU A 45 7.30 -15.86 -0.87
N VAL A 46 7.09 -15.69 0.44
CA VAL A 46 7.43 -14.47 1.18
C VAL A 46 8.33 -14.85 2.34
N ILE A 47 9.53 -14.26 2.39
CA ILE A 47 10.49 -14.50 3.47
C ILE A 47 10.03 -13.71 4.70
N VAL A 48 9.82 -14.41 5.82
CA VAL A 48 9.37 -13.82 7.09
C VAL A 48 10.53 -13.62 8.07
N LYS A 49 11.55 -14.49 8.00
CA LYS A 49 12.75 -14.43 8.85
C LYS A 49 13.99 -14.64 7.98
N LYS A 50 15.05 -13.88 8.27
CA LYS A 50 16.36 -14.02 7.64
C LYS A 50 17.14 -15.14 8.35
N GLY A 51 17.91 -15.93 7.58
CA GLY A 51 18.83 -16.93 8.11
C GLY A 51 20.17 -16.32 8.54
N GLU A 52 21.17 -17.17 8.75
CA GLU A 52 22.55 -16.74 9.08
C GLU A 52 23.25 -16.08 7.89
N GLU A 53 23.06 -16.66 6.70
CA GLU A 53 23.65 -16.16 5.46
C GLU A 53 22.70 -15.27 4.67
N ASP A 54 23.30 -14.33 3.95
CA ASP A 54 22.60 -13.40 3.07
C ASP A 54 22.40 -14.02 1.70
N ILE A 55 21.21 -13.83 1.13
CA ILE A 55 20.86 -14.26 -0.21
C ILE A 55 21.16 -13.11 -1.18
N PRO A 56 22.05 -13.32 -2.16
CA PRO A 56 22.43 -12.28 -3.11
C PRO A 56 21.20 -11.72 -3.83
N GLU A 57 21.22 -10.41 -4.06
CA GLU A 57 20.17 -9.63 -4.74
C GLU A 57 18.82 -9.52 -4.02
N LEU A 58 18.54 -10.37 -3.02
CA LEU A 58 17.25 -10.40 -2.33
C LEU A 58 17.32 -9.77 -0.94
N THR A 59 18.29 -10.17 -0.12
CA THR A 59 18.44 -9.63 1.24
C THR A 59 19.48 -8.52 1.34
N ASP A 60 20.37 -8.41 0.35
CA ASP A 60 21.52 -7.50 0.38
C ASP A 60 21.12 -6.04 0.13
N THR A 61 20.10 -5.85 -0.72
CA THR A 61 19.69 -4.52 -1.15
C THR A 61 18.37 -4.11 -0.49
N THR A 62 18.40 -3.00 0.26
CA THR A 62 17.18 -2.43 0.83
C THR A 62 16.66 -1.31 -0.06
N LEU A 63 15.54 -1.56 -0.75
CA LEU A 63 14.87 -0.54 -1.55
C LEU A 63 13.96 0.34 -0.67
N PRO A 64 14.20 1.67 -0.59
CA PRO A 64 13.39 2.54 0.24
C PRO A 64 11.97 2.72 -0.33
N ARG A 65 10.99 2.94 0.57
CA ARG A 65 9.63 3.26 0.15
C ARG A 65 9.61 4.57 -0.62
N ARG A 66 9.05 4.54 -1.83
CA ARG A 66 9.00 5.70 -2.75
C ARG A 66 8.18 6.89 -2.23
N LEU A 67 7.16 6.64 -1.41
CA LEU A 67 6.20 7.65 -0.96
C LEU A 67 6.07 7.61 0.56
N GLY A 68 6.07 8.80 1.17
CA GLY A 68 5.76 8.99 2.58
C GLY A 68 4.25 9.04 2.86
N SER A 69 3.92 9.20 4.13
CA SER A 69 2.54 9.36 4.60
C SER A 69 1.94 10.70 4.14
N LYS A 70 0.63 10.69 3.82
CA LYS A 70 -0.12 11.87 3.34
C LYS A 70 -1.10 12.45 4.38
N ARG A 71 -1.62 11.62 5.27
CA ARG A 71 -2.58 12.05 6.31
C ARG A 71 -1.82 12.60 7.51
N ALA A 72 -2.30 13.71 8.10
CA ALA A 72 -1.63 14.38 9.22
C ALA A 72 -1.32 13.42 10.38
N SER A 73 -2.29 12.62 10.81
CA SER A 73 -2.10 11.64 11.91
C SER A 73 -1.08 10.55 11.61
N LYS A 74 -0.91 10.15 10.34
CA LYS A 74 0.12 9.17 9.94
C LYS A 74 1.51 9.79 9.85
N ILE A 75 1.61 11.09 9.59
CA ILE A 75 2.89 11.82 9.60
C ILE A 75 3.33 12.00 11.05
N GLN A 76 2.44 12.42 11.94
CA GLN A 76 2.71 12.53 13.39
C GLN A 76 3.22 11.22 13.97
N LYS A 77 2.55 10.10 13.69
CA LYS A 77 2.98 8.77 14.18
C LYS A 77 4.34 8.31 13.65
N LEU A 78 4.68 8.64 12.40
CA LEU A 78 5.94 8.22 11.80
C LEU A 78 7.12 9.01 12.39
N SER A 79 6.89 10.30 12.63
CA SER A 79 7.90 11.22 13.15
C SER A 79 7.86 11.40 14.68
N ASN A 80 7.06 10.59 15.40
CA ASN A 80 6.84 10.67 16.85
C ASN A 80 6.51 12.09 17.35
N LEU A 81 5.65 12.81 16.61
CA LEU A 81 5.25 14.18 16.95
C LEU A 81 4.09 14.20 17.96
N SER A 82 4.09 15.23 18.80
CA SER A 82 2.96 15.63 19.64
C SER A 82 1.84 16.28 18.81
N LYS A 83 0.73 16.64 19.47
CA LYS A 83 -0.43 17.24 18.80
C LYS A 83 -0.16 18.71 18.42
N GLU A 84 0.69 19.35 19.21
CA GLU A 84 1.07 20.76 19.14
C GLU A 84 2.06 21.02 17.99
N ASP A 85 2.78 19.98 17.57
CA ASP A 85 3.82 20.08 16.54
C ASP A 85 3.27 20.36 15.14
N TYR A 86 4.00 21.21 14.42
CA TYR A 86 3.63 21.62 13.07
C TYR A 86 4.00 20.59 12.01
N VAL A 87 3.01 19.77 11.61
CA VAL A 87 3.16 18.61 10.71
C VAL A 87 3.76 18.94 9.33
N HIS A 88 3.59 20.16 8.81
CA HIS A 88 4.07 20.53 7.47
C HIS A 88 5.59 20.43 7.29
N GLN A 89 6.35 20.68 8.35
CA GLN A 89 7.82 20.63 8.31
C GLN A 89 8.32 19.20 8.14
N TYR A 90 7.57 18.21 8.64
CA TYR A 90 7.96 16.81 8.70
C TYR A 90 7.46 15.97 7.51
N VAL A 91 6.91 16.61 6.48
CA VAL A 91 6.45 15.90 5.28
C VAL A 91 7.64 15.49 4.43
N VAL A 92 7.79 14.18 4.19
CA VAL A 92 8.80 13.63 3.28
C VAL A 92 8.60 14.19 1.87
N ARG A 93 9.60 14.91 1.37
CA ARG A 93 9.61 15.48 0.03
C ARG A 93 10.36 14.56 -0.93
N LYS A 94 9.82 14.38 -2.12
CA LYS A 94 10.45 13.59 -3.17
C LYS A 94 11.34 14.50 -4.05
N PRO A 95 12.65 14.23 -4.18
CA PRO A 95 13.48 14.90 -5.17
C PRO A 95 13.12 14.41 -6.58
N LEU A 96 13.06 15.35 -7.52
CA LEU A 96 12.82 15.11 -8.94
C LEU A 96 14.00 15.70 -9.71
N ASN A 97 14.95 14.83 -10.03
CA ASN A 97 16.08 15.16 -10.89
C ASN A 97 15.77 14.57 -12.26
N LYS A 98 15.49 15.44 -13.23
CA LYS A 98 15.27 15.06 -14.63
C LYS A 98 16.32 15.79 -15.46
N GLU A 99 16.94 15.09 -16.40
CA GLU A 99 17.91 15.68 -17.33
C GLU A 99 17.28 16.88 -18.07
N GLY A 100 18.05 17.97 -18.17
CA GLY A 100 17.61 19.24 -18.78
C GLY A 100 16.62 20.07 -17.96
N LYS A 101 16.26 19.66 -16.74
CA LYS A 101 15.39 20.45 -15.85
C LYS A 101 16.06 20.71 -14.51
N LYS A 102 15.86 21.92 -13.97
CA LYS A 102 16.35 22.27 -12.63
C LYS A 102 15.84 21.25 -11.60
N PRO A 103 16.67 20.81 -10.65
CA PRO A 103 16.25 19.89 -9.59
C PRO A 103 15.11 20.52 -8.80
N ARG A 104 14.03 19.77 -8.60
CA ARG A 104 12.84 20.24 -7.87
C ARG A 104 12.41 19.20 -6.84
N THR A 105 11.86 19.66 -5.72
CA THR A 105 11.24 18.75 -4.74
C THR A 105 9.72 18.87 -4.80
N LYS A 106 9.01 17.74 -4.64
CA LYS A 106 7.55 17.72 -4.51
C LYS A 106 7.13 17.10 -3.19
N ALA A 107 6.16 17.74 -2.55
CA ALA A 107 5.49 17.25 -1.36
C ALA A 107 4.02 16.91 -1.68
N PRO A 108 3.43 15.88 -1.06
CA PRO A 108 2.00 15.64 -1.14
C PRO A 108 1.22 16.72 -0.38
N LYS A 109 0.01 17.05 -0.87
CA LYS A 109 -0.95 17.85 -0.10
C LYS A 109 -1.40 17.03 1.12
N ILE A 110 -1.18 17.58 2.32
CA ILE A 110 -1.57 16.93 3.57
C ILE A 110 -3.10 16.83 3.65
N GLN A 111 -3.58 15.66 4.04
CA GLN A 111 -5.00 15.39 4.27
C GLN A 111 -5.32 15.40 5.77
N HIS A 112 -6.54 15.81 6.09
CA HIS A 112 -7.09 15.82 7.45
C HIS A 112 -6.25 16.70 8.41
N LEU A 113 -5.76 17.82 7.89
CA LEU A 113 -5.12 18.85 8.69
C LEU A 113 -6.18 19.87 9.10
N VAL A 114 -6.20 20.24 10.38
CA VAL A 114 -7.00 21.36 10.86
C VAL A 114 -6.41 22.64 10.28
N THR A 115 -7.19 23.35 9.48
CA THR A 115 -6.77 24.61 8.84
C THR A 115 -7.76 25.71 9.16
N PRO A 116 -7.36 26.99 9.12
CA PRO A 116 -8.27 28.12 9.37
C PRO A 116 -9.51 28.12 8.47
N ARG A 117 -9.46 27.47 7.31
CA ARG A 117 -10.61 27.27 6.42
C ARG A 117 -11.63 26.25 6.94
N VAL A 118 -11.17 25.18 7.60
CA VAL A 118 -12.02 24.07 8.07
C VAL A 118 -12.74 24.45 9.37
N LEU A 119 -12.11 25.25 10.23
CA LEU A 119 -12.68 25.70 11.51
C LEU A 119 -14.05 26.42 11.36
N PRO A 120 -14.21 27.46 10.51
CA PRO A 120 -15.49 28.11 10.32
C PRO A 120 -16.49 27.15 9.67
N GLN A 121 -16.10 26.35 8.68
CA GLN A 121 -17.00 25.37 8.06
C GLN A 121 -17.59 24.40 9.10
N SER A 122 -16.78 23.95 10.06
CA SER A 122 -17.26 23.13 11.17
C SER A 122 -18.25 23.87 12.08
N ARG A 123 -18.03 25.17 12.34
CA ARG A 123 -18.91 26.01 13.18
C ARG A 123 -20.23 26.38 12.50
N HIS A 124 -20.27 26.41 11.17
CA HIS A 124 -21.50 26.70 10.42
C HIS A 124 -22.38 25.46 10.22
N MET A 125 -21.79 24.26 10.32
CA MET A 125 -22.51 22.99 10.20
C MET A 125 -22.99 22.43 11.54
N SER A 126 -22.52 22.97 12.66
CA SER A 126 -23.00 22.71 14.01
C SER A 126 -24.14 23.65 14.35
#